data_AF-A0A4R6AAB9-F1
#
_entry.id   AF-A0A4R6AAB9-F1
#
_cell.length_a   1.000
_cell.length_b   1.000
_cell.length_c   1.000
_cell.angle_alpha   90.00
_cell.angle_beta   90.00
_cell.angle_gamma   90.00
#
_symmetry.space_group_name_H-M   'P 1'
#
loop_
_entity.id
_entity.type
_entity.pdbx_description
1 polymer ?
#
loop_
_entity_poly.entity_id
_entity_poly.type
_entity_poly.pdbx_seq_one_letter_code
_entity_poly.pdbx_strand_id
1 'polypeptide(L)'
;MRNEKTTEEVALGIRRRVFEHAMRNNGGYLSQACSAAEQLAWLYNEELRLGEPTLPAIPAPFGGVPSADNPDYHTGAGYNGPAAPEYDRLFIAPAHYALVAYATLIETGRMAPEGLEMFNKDGSSVEMIGAEHSPGMEVHNGTLGIGLSTGAGLAWGRKRRGEPGRTWVFMSDGEVQEGQTWEAVQACAHHGIDNLFAIMDVNDQQCDGAMSSVMDVGDIAAKFRVFGAHCVEVDGHDLNAIREAAAEPHEGRPLIILARTSPFHTMSILEERFPRLHYVRFKSEDERARFNVSIAADLGVAPVDLSE
;
A
#
# COMPACT_ATOMS: atom_id res chain seq x y z
N MET A 1 16.80 -6.42 9.85
CA MET A 1 16.34 -7.47 10.80
C MET A 1 15.37 -8.39 10.06
N ARG A 2 15.42 -9.72 10.23
CA ARG A 2 14.41 -10.63 9.63
C ARG A 2 13.24 -10.73 10.62
N ASN A 3 12.03 -10.44 10.17
CA ASN A 3 10.83 -10.60 10.99
C ASN A 3 10.68 -12.06 11.43
N GLU A 4 10.19 -12.29 12.64
CA GLU A 4 9.95 -13.64 13.15
C GLU A 4 8.69 -14.26 12.55
N LYS A 5 7.75 -13.43 12.10
CA LYS A 5 6.51 -13.84 11.44
C LYS A 5 6.74 -14.24 9.98
N THR A 6 6.04 -15.28 9.56
CA THR A 6 5.84 -15.59 8.14
C THR A 6 5.04 -14.48 7.45
N THR A 7 5.13 -14.40 6.13
CA THR A 7 4.42 -13.37 5.35
C THR A 7 2.91 -13.55 5.44
N GLU A 8 2.43 -14.78 5.52
CA GLU A 8 1.05 -15.14 5.76
C GLU A 8 0.55 -14.65 7.13
N GLU A 9 1.38 -14.80 8.17
CA GLU A 9 1.08 -14.27 9.51
C GLU A 9 1.04 -12.74 9.52
N VAL A 10 1.95 -12.08 8.80
CA VAL A 10 1.95 -10.61 8.63
C VAL A 10 0.67 -10.16 7.91
N ALA A 11 0.29 -10.81 6.81
CA ALA A 11 -0.93 -10.49 6.07
C ALA A 11 -2.20 -10.65 6.93
N LEU A 12 -2.30 -11.74 7.69
CA LEU A 12 -3.40 -11.95 8.64
C LEU A 12 -3.39 -10.89 9.76
N GLY A 13 -2.20 -10.54 10.27
CA GLY A 13 -2.02 -9.50 11.27
C GLY A 13 -2.48 -8.12 10.80
N ILE A 14 -2.16 -7.76 9.55
CA ILE A 14 -2.62 -6.52 8.90
C ILE A 14 -4.16 -6.47 8.94
N ARG A 15 -4.83 -7.52 8.47
CA ARG A 15 -6.29 -7.60 8.46
C ARG A 15 -6.90 -7.46 9.84
N ARG A 16 -6.36 -8.16 10.83
CA ARG A 16 -6.83 -8.10 12.22
C ARG A 16 -6.73 -6.70 12.82
N ARG A 17 -5.63 -5.98 12.57
CA ARG A 17 -5.46 -4.59 13.05
C ARG A 17 -6.42 -3.63 12.39
N VAL A 18 -6.60 -3.73 11.07
CA VAL A 18 -7.54 -2.86 10.34
C VAL A 18 -8.97 -3.15 10.77
N PHE A 19 -9.32 -4.42 10.96
CA PHE A 19 -10.60 -4.84 11.53
C PHE A 19 -10.85 -4.23 12.90
N GLU A 20 -9.92 -4.40 13.83
CA GLU A 20 -10.03 -3.87 15.19
C GLU A 20 -10.17 -2.34 15.19
N HIS A 21 -9.33 -1.65 14.41
CA HIS A 21 -9.40 -0.20 14.26
C HIS A 21 -10.76 0.25 13.72
N ALA A 22 -11.24 -0.39 12.64
CA ALA A 22 -12.52 -0.04 12.02
C ALA A 22 -13.70 -0.29 12.96
N MET A 23 -13.67 -1.40 13.72
CA MET A 23 -14.68 -1.68 14.72
C MET A 23 -14.68 -0.63 15.80
N ARG A 24 -13.53 -0.21 16.37
CA ARG A 24 -13.50 0.80 17.44
C ARG A 24 -13.88 2.21 16.98
N ASN A 25 -13.55 2.58 15.75
CA ASN A 25 -13.71 3.95 15.24
C ASN A 25 -14.94 4.17 14.34
N ASN A 26 -15.86 3.19 14.28
CA ASN A 26 -17.07 3.24 13.45
C ASN A 26 -16.80 3.44 11.95
N GLY A 27 -15.66 2.92 11.47
CA GLY A 27 -15.35 2.83 10.05
C GLY A 27 -13.87 2.73 9.74
N GLY A 28 -13.56 2.29 8.53
CA GLY A 28 -12.19 2.16 8.07
C GLY A 28 -12.07 1.54 6.68
N TYR A 29 -10.83 1.41 6.23
CA TYR A 29 -10.43 0.84 4.94
C TYR A 29 -10.35 -0.69 4.98
N LEU A 30 -11.45 -1.35 5.41
CA LEU A 30 -11.52 -2.81 5.54
C LEU A 30 -11.24 -3.52 4.22
N SER A 31 -11.76 -2.96 3.12
CA SER A 31 -11.64 -3.56 1.80
C SER A 31 -10.21 -3.56 1.27
N GLN A 32 -9.48 -2.47 1.51
CA GLN A 32 -8.07 -2.36 1.17
C GLN A 32 -7.21 -3.33 1.99
N ALA A 33 -7.58 -3.60 3.24
CA ALA A 33 -6.92 -4.65 4.02
C ALA A 33 -7.21 -6.05 3.46
N CYS A 34 -8.40 -6.28 2.91
CA CYS A 34 -8.73 -7.54 2.27
C CYS A 34 -7.88 -7.76 1.01
N SER A 35 -7.78 -6.75 0.16
CA SER A 35 -7.16 -6.84 -1.15
C SER A 35 -5.62 -6.77 -1.10
N ALA A 36 -5.03 -5.92 -0.26
CA ALA A 36 -3.60 -5.61 -0.33
C ALA A 36 -2.70 -6.27 0.72
N ALA A 37 -3.25 -7.01 1.69
CA ALA A 37 -2.45 -7.51 2.81
C ALA A 37 -1.32 -8.46 2.37
N GLU A 38 -1.56 -9.41 1.44
CA GLU A 38 -0.48 -10.28 0.93
C GLU A 38 0.64 -9.48 0.26
N GLN A 39 0.26 -8.51 -0.58
CA GLN A 39 1.19 -7.70 -1.37
C GLN A 39 2.10 -6.87 -0.47
N LEU A 40 1.52 -6.13 0.49
CA LEU A 40 2.27 -5.30 1.43
C LEU A 40 3.07 -6.14 2.43
N ALA A 41 2.52 -7.27 2.91
CA ALA A 41 3.25 -8.20 3.74
C ALA A 41 4.50 -8.73 3.01
N TRP A 42 4.34 -9.22 1.78
CA TRP A 42 5.44 -9.74 0.98
C TRP A 42 6.50 -8.68 0.69
N LEU A 43 6.09 -7.47 0.29
CA LEU A 43 6.99 -6.35 0.06
C LEU A 43 7.89 -6.10 1.27
N TYR A 44 7.30 -5.92 2.46
CA TYR A 44 8.06 -5.58 3.67
C TYR A 44 8.81 -6.75 4.30
N ASN A 45 8.29 -7.98 4.17
CA ASN A 45 8.79 -9.15 4.89
C ASN A 45 9.85 -9.94 4.10
N GLU A 46 9.80 -9.87 2.76
CA GLU A 46 10.64 -10.69 1.87
C GLU A 46 11.33 -9.89 0.77
N GLU A 47 10.58 -9.08 0.02
CA GLU A 47 11.06 -8.54 -1.26
C GLU A 47 11.99 -7.34 -1.09
N LEU A 48 11.62 -6.38 -0.25
CA LEU A 48 12.35 -5.13 -0.13
C LEU A 48 13.62 -5.30 0.69
N ARG A 49 14.75 -4.90 0.10
CA ARG A 49 15.99 -4.71 0.82
C ARG A 49 15.98 -3.35 1.50
N LEU A 50 15.42 -3.28 2.70
CA LEU A 50 15.35 -2.06 3.51
C LEU A 50 16.44 -2.02 4.58
N GLY A 51 16.87 -0.82 4.96
CA GLY A 51 17.73 -0.63 6.12
C GLY A 51 16.94 -0.64 7.44
N GLU A 52 17.65 -0.55 8.55
CA GLU A 52 17.02 -0.37 9.87
C GLU A 52 16.30 0.99 9.93
N PRO A 53 15.10 1.07 10.54
CA PRO A 53 14.39 2.32 10.71
C PRO A 53 15.27 3.39 11.38
N THR A 54 15.19 4.62 10.88
CA THR A 54 15.92 5.78 11.41
C THR A 54 15.04 6.68 12.29
N LEU A 55 13.75 6.36 12.39
CA LEU A 55 12.75 7.08 13.20
C LEU A 55 12.30 6.24 14.39
N PRO A 56 11.78 6.87 15.46
CA PRO A 56 11.26 6.14 16.61
C PRO A 56 10.08 5.25 16.23
N ALA A 57 10.00 4.07 16.84
CA ALA A 57 8.92 3.11 16.57
C ALA A 57 7.52 3.70 16.88
N ILE A 58 7.41 4.53 17.92
CA ILE A 58 6.21 5.35 18.17
C ILE A 58 6.39 6.67 17.42
N PRO A 59 5.53 7.01 16.44
CA PRO A 59 5.67 8.25 15.68
C PRO A 59 5.56 9.51 16.56
N ALA A 60 6.34 10.52 16.23
CA ALA A 60 6.22 11.82 16.87
C ALA A 60 4.99 12.57 16.30
N PRO A 61 4.39 13.51 17.05
CA PRO A 61 3.43 14.47 16.50
C PRO A 61 4.02 15.23 15.31
N PHE A 62 3.16 15.73 14.43
CA PHE A 62 3.59 16.51 13.28
C PHE A 62 4.24 17.83 13.72
N GLY A 63 5.55 17.96 13.46
CA GLY A 63 6.36 19.12 13.88
C GLY A 63 6.20 20.36 13.00
N GLY A 64 5.43 20.28 11.91
CA GLY A 64 5.27 21.34 10.92
C GLY A 64 5.99 21.06 9.60
N VAL A 65 5.79 21.94 8.62
CA VAL A 65 6.37 21.83 7.27
C VAL A 65 7.87 22.16 7.25
N PRO A 66 8.62 21.74 6.20
CA PRO A 66 10.01 22.12 6.04
C PRO A 66 10.17 23.64 5.99
N SER A 67 11.02 24.21 6.84
CA SER A 67 11.33 25.64 6.81
C SER A 67 12.68 25.93 7.47
N ALA A 68 13.18 27.16 7.34
CA ALA A 68 14.40 27.59 8.02
C ALA A 68 14.26 27.52 9.56
N ASP A 69 13.04 27.64 10.08
CA ASP A 69 12.73 27.60 11.51
C ASP A 69 12.32 26.19 11.99
N ASN A 70 12.26 25.20 11.08
CA ASN A 70 11.97 23.79 11.38
C ASN A 70 13.09 22.89 10.81
N PRO A 71 14.30 22.94 11.39
CA PRO A 71 15.45 22.18 10.89
C PRO A 71 15.33 20.67 11.13
N ASP A 72 14.46 20.23 12.04
CA ASP A 72 14.30 18.83 12.45
C ASP A 72 13.22 18.09 11.64
N TYR A 73 12.72 18.70 10.55
CA TYR A 73 11.79 18.06 9.64
C TYR A 73 12.35 16.74 9.09
N HIS A 74 11.52 15.71 9.10
CA HIS A 74 11.82 14.40 8.56
C HIS A 74 10.62 13.86 7.79
N THR A 75 10.88 13.00 6.82
CA THR A 75 9.84 12.27 6.10
C THR A 75 9.60 10.91 6.77
N GLY A 76 8.41 10.37 6.59
CA GLY A 76 8.04 9.03 7.04
C GLY A 76 8.84 7.91 6.37
N ALA A 77 9.60 8.23 5.33
CA ALA A 77 10.57 7.33 4.72
C ALA A 77 11.58 6.76 5.71
N GLY A 78 11.84 7.44 6.84
CA GLY A 78 12.72 6.93 7.88
C GLY A 78 12.25 5.61 8.51
N TYR A 79 10.96 5.27 8.41
CA TYR A 79 10.44 3.94 8.80
C TYR A 79 10.91 2.82 7.84
N ASN A 80 11.24 3.17 6.59
CA ASN A 80 11.85 2.26 5.61
C ASN A 80 13.39 2.23 5.72
N GLY A 81 13.98 3.10 6.53
CA GLY A 81 15.42 3.20 6.78
C GLY A 81 16.13 4.29 5.96
N PRO A 82 17.49 4.32 6.00
CA PRO A 82 18.27 5.36 5.36
C PRO A 82 18.13 5.34 3.82
N ALA A 83 18.23 6.50 3.19
CA ALA A 83 18.22 6.66 1.73
C ALA A 83 19.59 6.30 1.09
N ALA A 84 20.18 5.17 1.48
CA ALA A 84 21.48 4.73 0.96
C ALA A 84 21.33 4.03 -0.42
N PRO A 85 22.38 4.06 -1.27
CA PRO A 85 22.36 3.48 -2.62
C PRO A 85 21.92 2.01 -2.71
N GLU A 86 22.21 1.21 -1.70
CA GLU A 86 21.97 -0.23 -1.67
C GLU A 86 20.57 -0.64 -1.22
N TYR A 87 19.80 0.29 -0.66
CA TYR A 87 18.46 -0.01 -0.16
C TYR A 87 17.38 0.33 -1.17
N ASP A 88 16.39 -0.54 -1.23
CA ASP A 88 15.18 -0.34 -2.00
C ASP A 88 14.35 0.81 -1.40
N ARG A 89 13.47 1.41 -2.21
CA ARG A 89 12.49 2.42 -1.75
C ARG A 89 11.09 2.00 -2.17
N LEU A 90 10.10 2.26 -1.33
CA LEU A 90 8.70 1.89 -1.58
C LEU A 90 7.79 3.11 -1.59
N PHE A 91 7.13 3.34 -2.72
CA PHE A 91 6.19 4.43 -2.91
C PHE A 91 4.79 3.85 -2.83
N ILE A 92 4.03 4.23 -1.80
CA ILE A 92 2.61 3.85 -1.68
C ILE A 92 1.79 4.92 -2.39
N ALA A 93 1.45 4.68 -3.65
CA ALA A 93 0.77 5.65 -4.51
C ALA A 93 -0.69 5.92 -4.10
N PRO A 94 -1.52 4.91 -3.77
CA PRO A 94 -2.85 5.16 -3.23
C PRO A 94 -2.73 5.52 -1.75
N ALA A 95 -2.42 6.78 -1.43
CA ALA A 95 -2.14 7.22 -0.07
C ALA A 95 -3.28 6.99 0.94
N HIS A 96 -4.50 6.74 0.48
CA HIS A 96 -5.64 6.35 1.32
C HIS A 96 -5.52 4.92 1.88
N TYR A 97 -4.59 4.10 1.38
CA TYR A 97 -4.23 2.80 1.97
C TYR A 97 -3.40 2.95 3.26
N ALA A 98 -3.21 4.17 3.76
CA ALA A 98 -2.40 4.50 4.93
C ALA A 98 -2.66 3.59 6.13
N LEU A 99 -3.92 3.30 6.47
CA LEU A 99 -4.23 2.42 7.61
C LEU A 99 -3.64 0.99 7.42
N VAL A 100 -3.69 0.46 6.20
CA VAL A 100 -3.11 -0.85 5.85
C VAL A 100 -1.58 -0.78 5.86
N ALA A 101 -1.01 0.32 5.35
CA ALA A 101 0.43 0.57 5.38
C ALA A 101 0.97 0.64 6.82
N TYR A 102 0.30 1.38 7.71
CA TYR A 102 0.67 1.47 9.12
C TYR A 102 0.54 0.13 9.84
N ALA A 103 -0.54 -0.61 9.58
CA ALA A 103 -0.69 -1.98 10.09
C ALA A 103 0.46 -2.88 9.62
N THR A 104 0.91 -2.73 8.36
CA THR A 104 2.06 -3.45 7.80
C THR A 104 3.36 -3.09 8.52
N LEU A 105 3.62 -1.80 8.77
CA LEU A 105 4.79 -1.35 9.53
C LEU A 105 4.81 -1.92 10.95
N ILE A 106 3.64 -2.05 11.59
CA ILE A 106 3.54 -2.69 12.90
C ILE A 106 3.83 -4.19 12.82
N GLU A 107 3.20 -4.89 11.87
CA GLU A 107 3.38 -6.34 11.74
C GLU A 107 4.80 -6.74 11.32
N THR A 108 5.55 -5.80 10.75
CA THR A 108 6.96 -5.94 10.38
C THR A 108 7.94 -5.33 11.39
N GLY A 109 7.45 -4.83 12.54
CA GLY A 109 8.27 -4.32 13.63
C GLY A 109 8.96 -2.99 13.35
N ARG A 110 8.54 -2.26 12.31
CA ARG A 110 9.06 -0.93 11.96
C ARG A 110 8.35 0.20 12.71
N MET A 111 7.09 -0.02 13.09
CA MET A 111 6.30 0.90 13.91
C MET A 111 5.73 0.14 15.12
N ALA A 112 5.56 0.83 16.25
CA ALA A 112 4.96 0.26 17.44
C ALA A 112 3.42 0.29 17.34
N PRO A 113 2.69 -0.71 17.89
CA PRO A 113 1.23 -0.76 17.86
C PRO A 113 0.54 0.51 18.37
N GLU A 114 1.11 1.15 19.38
CA GLU A 114 0.65 2.40 20.00
C GLU A 114 0.55 3.55 18.98
N GLY A 115 1.32 3.48 17.88
CA GLY A 115 1.22 4.46 16.80
C GLY A 115 -0.17 4.55 16.17
N LEU A 116 -0.92 3.44 16.11
CA LEU A 116 -2.30 3.44 15.59
C LEU A 116 -3.29 4.18 16.47
N GLU A 117 -2.98 4.39 17.76
CA GLU A 117 -3.81 5.24 18.63
C GLU A 117 -3.77 6.70 18.18
N MET A 118 -2.78 7.10 17.38
CA MET A 118 -2.66 8.46 16.85
C MET A 118 -3.28 8.60 15.46
N PHE A 119 -3.87 7.55 14.90
CA PHE A 119 -4.41 7.57 13.55
C PHE A 119 -5.51 8.64 13.41
N ASN A 120 -5.32 9.54 12.44
CA ASN A 120 -6.29 10.57 12.06
C ASN A 120 -6.73 11.49 13.23
N LYS A 121 -5.83 11.75 14.19
CA LYS A 121 -6.01 12.73 15.26
C LYS A 121 -5.32 14.05 14.91
N ASP A 122 -5.91 15.17 15.33
CA ASP A 122 -5.33 16.49 15.12
C ASP A 122 -3.89 16.58 15.68
N GLY A 123 -2.96 17.07 14.87
CA GLY A 123 -1.54 17.20 15.22
C GLY A 123 -0.74 15.89 15.14
N SER A 124 -1.36 14.77 14.79
CA SER A 124 -0.66 13.50 14.55
C SER A 124 0.07 13.49 13.21
N SER A 125 1.17 12.73 13.12
CA SER A 125 1.82 12.38 11.84
C SER A 125 1.19 11.15 11.17
N VAL A 126 0.33 10.40 11.88
CA VAL A 126 -0.29 9.15 11.42
C VAL A 126 -1.63 9.49 10.74
N GLU A 127 -1.56 9.96 9.50
CA GLU A 127 -2.71 10.54 8.79
C GLU A 127 -3.59 9.48 8.10
N MET A 128 -4.88 9.77 7.94
CA MET A 128 -5.82 8.87 7.22
C MET A 128 -5.51 8.76 5.73
N ILE A 129 -5.05 9.86 5.13
CA ILE A 129 -4.48 9.90 3.78
C ILE A 129 -3.02 10.24 4.00
N GLY A 130 -2.12 9.30 3.72
CA GLY A 130 -0.71 9.47 4.05
C GLY A 130 -0.07 10.64 3.28
N ALA A 131 0.68 11.46 3.99
CA ALA A 131 1.57 12.46 3.43
C ALA A 131 3.03 12.02 3.57
N GLU A 132 3.97 12.78 3.03
CA GLU A 132 5.40 12.45 3.08
C GLU A 132 5.97 12.39 4.50
N HIS A 133 5.35 13.04 5.48
CA HIS A 133 5.73 12.93 6.90
C HIS A 133 5.11 11.71 7.60
N SER A 134 4.12 11.07 6.99
CA SER A 134 3.41 9.95 7.60
C SER A 134 4.22 8.66 7.55
N PRO A 135 4.17 7.81 8.59
CA PRO A 135 5.03 6.62 8.68
C PRO A 135 5.03 5.75 7.42
N GLY A 136 6.21 5.45 6.89
CA GLY A 136 6.42 4.61 5.70
C GLY A 136 6.19 5.31 4.36
N MET A 137 5.62 6.51 4.35
CA MET A 137 5.40 7.28 3.12
C MET A 137 6.70 7.97 2.70
N GLU A 138 7.15 7.66 1.48
CA GLU A 138 8.38 8.20 0.89
C GLU A 138 8.23 9.64 0.39
N VAL A 139 7.07 9.93 -0.17
CA VAL A 139 6.74 11.17 -0.89
C VAL A 139 5.29 11.52 -0.64
N HIS A 140 4.93 12.77 -0.92
CA HIS A 140 3.55 13.21 -0.83
C HIS A 140 2.79 12.60 -2.02
N ASN A 141 1.84 11.72 -1.72
CA ASN A 141 0.92 11.14 -2.69
C ASN A 141 -0.51 11.60 -2.33
N GLY A 142 -1.54 10.87 -2.76
CA GLY A 142 -2.95 11.20 -2.49
C GLY A 142 -3.66 11.81 -3.70
N THR A 143 -2.91 12.41 -4.61
CA THR A 143 -3.30 12.52 -6.02
C THR A 143 -2.87 11.24 -6.74
N LEU A 144 -3.83 10.52 -7.30
CA LEU A 144 -3.60 9.27 -8.02
C LEU A 144 -2.70 9.51 -9.25
N GLY A 145 -1.98 8.48 -9.70
CA GLY A 145 -1.15 8.54 -10.91
C GLY A 145 0.23 9.21 -10.75
N ILE A 146 0.51 9.88 -9.63
CA ILE A 146 1.80 10.54 -9.41
C ILE A 146 2.90 9.58 -8.91
N GLY A 147 2.53 8.56 -8.15
CA GLY A 147 3.49 7.64 -7.53
C GLY A 147 4.39 6.95 -8.54
N LEU A 148 3.84 6.43 -9.64
CA LEU A 148 4.61 5.74 -10.68
C LEU A 148 5.59 6.68 -11.39
N SER A 149 5.16 7.91 -11.70
CA SER A 149 6.01 8.92 -12.35
C SER A 149 7.18 9.36 -11.47
N THR A 150 6.91 9.65 -10.19
CA THR A 150 7.98 10.00 -9.22
C THR A 150 8.93 8.83 -9.00
N GLY A 151 8.40 7.60 -8.89
CA GLY A 151 9.19 6.38 -8.80
C GLY A 151 10.09 6.17 -10.02
N ALA A 152 9.57 6.41 -11.23
CA ALA A 152 10.35 6.35 -12.47
C ALA A 152 11.51 7.35 -12.47
N GLY A 153 11.26 8.59 -12.03
CA GLY A 153 12.31 9.61 -11.90
C GLY A 153 13.43 9.21 -10.93
N LEU A 154 13.07 8.66 -9.76
CA LEU A 154 14.04 8.13 -8.81
C LEU A 154 14.82 6.96 -9.41
N ALA A 155 14.14 5.96 -9.96
CA ALA A 155 14.74 4.79 -10.58
C ALA A 155 15.74 5.18 -11.67
N TRP A 156 15.37 6.15 -12.53
CA TRP A 156 16.25 6.66 -13.57
C TRP A 156 17.51 7.31 -13.01
N GLY A 157 17.36 8.16 -11.99
CA GLY A 157 18.48 8.79 -11.29
C GLY A 157 19.44 7.76 -10.70
N ARG A 158 18.89 6.74 -10.01
CA ARG A 158 19.66 5.63 -9.42
C ARG A 158 20.43 4.85 -10.47
N LYS A 159 19.77 4.48 -11.57
CA LYS A 159 20.40 3.75 -12.69
C LYS A 159 21.58 4.53 -13.28
N ARG A 160 21.42 5.84 -13.48
CA ARG A 160 22.49 6.71 -14.02
C ARG A 160 23.68 6.87 -13.06
N ARG A 161 23.45 6.72 -11.75
CA ARG A 161 24.49 6.75 -10.71
C ARG A 161 25.10 5.38 -10.43
N GLY A 162 24.59 4.30 -11.04
CA GLY A 162 25.04 2.93 -10.77
C GLY A 162 24.63 2.44 -9.37
N GLU A 163 23.56 2.99 -8.80
CA GLU A 163 23.07 2.59 -7.47
C GLU A 163 22.26 1.30 -7.59
N PRO A 164 22.54 0.27 -6.75
CA PRO A 164 21.93 -1.05 -6.93
C PRO A 164 20.53 -1.20 -6.32
N GLY A 165 20.08 -0.28 -5.47
CA GLY A 165 18.76 -0.33 -4.86
C GLY A 165 17.64 -0.07 -5.87
N ARG A 166 16.57 -0.86 -5.80
CA ARG A 166 15.40 -0.78 -6.68
C ARG A 166 14.38 0.25 -6.17
N THR A 167 13.49 0.66 -7.06
CA THR A 167 12.35 1.51 -6.70
C THR A 167 11.08 0.70 -6.91
N TRP A 168 10.33 0.50 -5.83
CA TRP A 168 9.03 -0.17 -5.83
C TRP A 168 7.91 0.84 -5.68
N VAL A 169 6.82 0.61 -6.41
CA VAL A 169 5.57 1.38 -6.30
C VAL A 169 4.43 0.42 -6.01
N PHE A 170 3.76 0.60 -4.88
CA PHE A 170 2.48 -0.04 -4.61
C PHE A 170 1.37 0.83 -5.21
N MET A 171 0.53 0.25 -6.05
CA MET A 171 -0.49 0.96 -6.84
C MET A 171 -1.89 0.37 -6.62
N SER A 172 -2.91 1.12 -7.01
CA SER A 172 -4.28 0.63 -7.21
C SER A 172 -4.68 0.69 -8.69
N ASP A 173 -5.59 -0.16 -9.13
CA ASP A 173 -6.14 -0.16 -10.49
C ASP A 173 -6.85 1.14 -10.88
N GLY A 174 -7.45 1.86 -9.93
CA GLY A 174 -7.99 3.20 -10.17
C GLY A 174 -6.97 4.19 -10.77
N GLU A 175 -5.68 4.03 -10.47
CA GLU A 175 -4.62 4.91 -10.99
C GLU A 175 -4.38 4.79 -12.50
N VAL A 176 -4.85 3.72 -13.14
CA VAL A 176 -4.71 3.54 -14.60
C VAL A 176 -5.68 4.42 -15.39
N GLN A 177 -6.64 5.05 -14.71
CA GLN A 177 -7.50 6.07 -15.30
C GLN A 177 -6.77 7.41 -15.45
N GLU A 178 -5.68 7.62 -14.71
CA GLU A 178 -4.87 8.83 -14.80
C GLU A 178 -3.91 8.77 -15.98
N GLY A 179 -3.92 9.83 -16.80
CA GLY A 179 -3.04 9.96 -17.97
C GLY A 179 -1.55 9.82 -17.61
N GLN A 180 -1.18 10.34 -16.45
CA GLN A 180 0.20 10.37 -15.95
C GLN A 180 0.79 8.97 -15.74
N THR A 181 -0.02 7.96 -15.42
CA THR A 181 0.43 6.56 -15.32
C THR A 181 1.00 6.08 -16.66
N TRP A 182 0.34 6.43 -17.76
CA TRP A 182 0.75 6.02 -19.11
C TRP A 182 1.98 6.79 -19.61
N GLU A 183 2.09 8.07 -19.27
CA GLU A 183 3.28 8.88 -19.53
C GLU A 183 4.52 8.30 -18.82
N ALA A 184 4.36 7.89 -17.55
CA ALA A 184 5.45 7.28 -16.78
C ALA A 184 5.97 5.99 -17.42
N VAL A 185 5.07 5.10 -17.86
CA VAL A 185 5.45 3.85 -18.54
C VAL A 185 6.17 4.14 -19.86
N GLN A 186 5.65 5.08 -20.65
CA GLN A 186 6.28 5.50 -21.90
C GLN A 186 7.70 6.03 -21.67
N ALA A 187 7.89 6.86 -20.64
CA ALA A 187 9.21 7.36 -20.26
C ALA A 187 10.15 6.24 -19.82
N CYS A 188 9.65 5.27 -19.04
CA CYS A 188 10.43 4.10 -18.62
C CYS A 188 10.88 3.24 -19.80
N ALA A 189 9.98 2.95 -20.74
CA ALA A 189 10.30 2.20 -21.94
C ALA A 189 11.33 2.94 -22.81
N HIS A 190 11.17 4.25 -22.99
CA HIS A 190 12.11 5.06 -23.79
C HIS A 190 13.52 5.12 -23.18
N HIS A 191 13.61 5.24 -21.85
CA HIS A 191 14.88 5.37 -21.14
C HIS A 191 15.46 4.04 -20.65
N GLY A 192 14.80 2.92 -20.93
CA GLY A 192 15.21 1.60 -20.48
C GLY A 192 15.27 1.48 -18.95
N ILE A 193 14.29 2.02 -18.24
CA ILE A 193 14.23 2.01 -16.76
C ILE A 193 13.70 0.65 -16.30
N ASP A 194 14.61 -0.26 -15.96
CA ASP A 194 14.34 -1.64 -15.54
C ASP A 194 14.58 -1.89 -14.05
N ASN A 195 15.00 -0.87 -13.30
CA ASN A 195 15.09 -0.90 -11.85
C ASN A 195 13.85 -0.30 -11.16
N LEU A 196 12.77 -0.08 -11.93
CA LEU A 196 11.45 0.31 -11.45
C LEU A 196 10.51 -0.91 -11.47
N PHE A 197 9.92 -1.16 -10.31
CA PHE A 197 8.99 -2.24 -10.06
C PHE A 197 7.69 -1.66 -9.55
N ALA A 198 6.56 -2.20 -9.99
CA ALA A 198 5.27 -1.89 -9.42
C ALA A 198 4.46 -3.16 -9.16
N ILE A 199 3.73 -3.17 -8.06
CA ILE A 199 2.66 -4.13 -7.80
C ILE A 199 1.37 -3.37 -7.61
N MET A 200 0.35 -3.75 -8.37
CA MET A 200 -0.94 -3.06 -8.43
C MET A 200 -2.01 -3.95 -7.84
N ASP A 201 -2.72 -3.43 -6.85
CA ASP A 201 -3.94 -4.01 -6.33
C ASP A 201 -5.08 -3.80 -7.33
N VAL A 202 -5.46 -4.87 -8.04
CA VAL A 202 -6.53 -4.86 -9.05
C VAL A 202 -7.76 -5.55 -8.46
N ASN A 203 -8.56 -4.76 -7.75
CA ASN A 203 -9.73 -5.21 -6.99
C ASN A 203 -11.06 -4.82 -7.64
N ASP A 204 -11.02 -4.22 -8.84
CA ASP A 204 -12.15 -3.84 -9.69
C ASP A 204 -13.13 -2.82 -9.04
N GLN A 205 -12.67 -2.06 -8.04
CA GLN A 205 -13.46 -1.03 -7.34
C GLN A 205 -12.73 0.30 -7.20
N GLN A 206 -13.51 1.37 -7.13
CA GLN A 206 -13.06 2.72 -6.84
C GLN A 206 -14.08 3.44 -5.93
N CYS A 207 -13.81 4.70 -5.59
CA CYS A 207 -14.62 5.47 -4.63
C CYS A 207 -16.12 5.46 -4.97
N ASP A 208 -16.46 5.66 -6.25
CA ASP A 208 -17.85 5.76 -6.71
C ASP A 208 -18.52 4.41 -7.06
N GLY A 209 -17.80 3.30 -6.96
CA GLY A 209 -18.32 1.95 -7.20
C GLY A 209 -17.39 1.07 -8.04
N ALA A 210 -17.98 0.13 -8.78
CA ALA A 210 -17.21 -0.81 -9.58
C ALA A 210 -16.53 -0.06 -10.75
N MET A 211 -15.27 -0.40 -11.03
CA MET A 211 -14.50 0.20 -12.12
C MET A 211 -15.27 0.18 -13.44
N SER A 212 -15.84 -0.98 -13.80
CA SER A 212 -16.63 -1.20 -15.01
C SER A 212 -17.89 -0.32 -15.14
N SER A 213 -18.44 0.17 -14.01
CA SER A 213 -19.64 1.01 -13.99
C SER A 213 -19.34 2.50 -14.00
N VAL A 214 -18.16 2.90 -13.52
CA VAL A 214 -17.74 4.30 -13.39
C VAL A 214 -16.90 4.71 -14.61
N MET A 215 -15.81 4.00 -14.87
CA MET A 215 -14.95 4.19 -16.04
C MET A 215 -14.17 2.91 -16.33
N ASP A 216 -14.69 2.13 -17.28
CA ASP A 216 -14.07 0.88 -17.70
C ASP A 216 -12.70 1.15 -18.35
N VAL A 217 -11.69 0.41 -17.88
CA VAL A 217 -10.30 0.50 -18.34
C VAL A 217 -9.92 -0.67 -19.24
N GLY A 218 -10.80 -1.65 -19.46
CA GLY A 218 -10.55 -2.80 -20.33
C GLY A 218 -9.32 -3.61 -19.90
N ASP A 219 -8.58 -4.15 -20.86
CA ASP A 219 -7.40 -4.98 -20.60
C ASP A 219 -6.19 -4.12 -20.17
N ILE A 220 -6.04 -3.97 -18.86
CA ILE A 220 -4.94 -3.23 -18.21
C ILE A 220 -3.57 -3.79 -18.63
N ALA A 221 -3.43 -5.12 -18.66
CA ALA A 221 -2.16 -5.77 -18.94
C ALA A 221 -1.73 -5.57 -20.39
N ALA A 222 -2.65 -5.72 -21.35
CA ALA A 222 -2.39 -5.42 -22.75
C ALA A 222 -1.94 -3.97 -22.94
N LYS A 223 -2.57 -3.01 -22.26
CA LYS A 223 -2.17 -1.60 -22.31
C LYS A 223 -0.74 -1.39 -21.80
N PHE A 224 -0.40 -1.90 -20.62
CA PHE A 224 0.97 -1.79 -20.09
C PHE A 224 2.01 -2.41 -21.03
N ARG A 225 1.72 -3.60 -21.58
CA ARG A 225 2.61 -4.28 -22.53
C ARG A 225 2.81 -3.45 -23.80
N VAL A 226 1.73 -2.88 -24.36
CA VAL A 226 1.79 -2.02 -25.55
C VAL A 226 2.59 -0.74 -25.29
N PHE A 227 2.48 -0.17 -24.09
CA PHE A 227 3.26 1.01 -23.68
C PHE A 227 4.73 0.71 -23.37
N GLY A 228 5.11 -0.58 -23.32
CA GLY A 228 6.50 -1.04 -23.23
C GLY A 228 6.92 -1.61 -21.87
N ALA A 229 6.04 -1.64 -20.87
CA ALA A 229 6.32 -2.33 -19.60
C ALA A 229 6.32 -3.85 -19.76
N HIS A 230 7.16 -4.56 -19.01
CA HIS A 230 6.97 -5.99 -18.77
C HIS A 230 5.85 -6.14 -17.75
N CYS A 231 4.77 -6.82 -18.11
CA CYS A 231 3.56 -6.87 -17.29
C CYS A 231 3.02 -8.29 -17.14
N VAL A 232 2.85 -8.69 -15.89
CA VAL A 232 2.47 -10.04 -15.46
C VAL A 232 1.19 -9.92 -14.63
N GLU A 233 0.26 -10.84 -14.85
CA GLU A 233 -0.98 -10.92 -14.08
C GLU A 233 -0.93 -12.16 -13.20
N VAL A 234 -1.28 -12.00 -11.92
CA VAL A 234 -1.25 -13.07 -10.92
C VAL A 234 -2.50 -13.04 -10.06
N ASP A 235 -2.81 -14.16 -9.41
CA ASP A 235 -3.69 -14.14 -8.24
C ASP A 235 -2.98 -13.37 -7.12
N GLY A 236 -3.56 -12.23 -6.72
CA GLY A 236 -3.00 -11.35 -5.71
C GLY A 236 -3.05 -11.89 -4.29
N HIS A 237 -3.72 -13.03 -4.08
CA HIS A 237 -3.74 -13.75 -2.80
C HIS A 237 -2.83 -14.99 -2.79
N ASP A 238 -2.16 -15.30 -3.91
CA ASP A 238 -1.14 -16.33 -4.00
C ASP A 238 0.26 -15.72 -3.91
N LEU A 239 0.85 -15.81 -2.72
CA LEU A 239 2.20 -15.30 -2.46
C LEU A 239 3.28 -15.97 -3.33
N ASN A 240 3.10 -17.23 -3.76
CA ASN A 240 4.06 -17.87 -4.66
C ASN A 240 3.96 -17.28 -6.07
N ALA A 241 2.75 -17.03 -6.56
CA ALA A 241 2.56 -16.37 -7.85
C ALA A 241 3.18 -14.96 -7.86
N ILE A 242 3.03 -14.19 -6.77
CA ILE A 242 3.67 -12.88 -6.62
C ILE A 242 5.21 -12.99 -6.67
N ARG A 243 5.79 -13.94 -5.91
CA ARG A 243 7.25 -14.19 -5.92
C ARG A 243 7.77 -14.57 -7.31
N GLU A 244 7.06 -15.43 -8.02
CA GLU A 244 7.42 -15.87 -9.37
C GLU A 244 7.37 -14.70 -10.36
N ALA A 245 6.31 -13.88 -10.32
CA ALA A 245 6.19 -12.70 -11.17
C ALA A 245 7.30 -11.66 -10.92
N ALA A 246 7.67 -11.43 -9.66
CA ALA A 246 8.75 -10.52 -9.29
C ALA A 246 10.13 -10.98 -9.78
N ALA A 247 10.32 -12.28 -9.98
CA ALA A 247 11.57 -12.88 -10.46
C ALA A 247 11.67 -12.93 -12.00
N GLU A 248 10.64 -12.57 -12.75
CA GLU A 248 10.66 -12.64 -14.20
C GLU A 248 11.72 -11.68 -14.80
N PRO A 249 12.51 -12.11 -15.82
CA PRO A 249 13.47 -11.23 -16.48
C PRO A 249 12.78 -10.11 -17.27
N HIS A 250 13.20 -8.86 -17.07
CA HIS A 250 12.58 -7.69 -17.69
C HIS A 250 13.61 -6.60 -18.07
N GLU A 251 14.81 -7.00 -18.50
CA GLU A 251 15.88 -6.07 -18.88
C GLU A 251 15.40 -4.97 -19.83
N GLY A 252 15.76 -3.72 -19.53
CA GLY A 252 15.36 -2.54 -20.28
C GLY A 252 13.88 -2.12 -20.18
N ARG A 253 13.05 -2.75 -19.33
CA ARG A 253 11.62 -2.43 -19.18
C ARG A 253 11.24 -2.36 -17.70
N PRO A 254 10.33 -1.48 -17.28
CA PRO A 254 9.80 -1.54 -15.92
C PRO A 254 8.96 -2.82 -15.75
N LEU A 255 8.99 -3.43 -14.56
CA LEU A 255 8.12 -4.55 -14.20
C LEU A 255 6.83 -4.04 -13.54
N ILE A 256 5.67 -4.43 -14.08
CA ILE A 256 4.35 -4.11 -13.54
C ILE A 256 3.61 -5.43 -13.25
N ILE A 257 3.44 -5.76 -11.98
CA ILE A 257 2.68 -6.92 -11.52
C ILE A 257 1.25 -6.47 -11.23
N LEU A 258 0.29 -7.04 -11.95
CA LEU A 258 -1.14 -6.84 -11.70
C LEU A 258 -1.64 -7.97 -10.79
N ALA A 259 -1.81 -7.66 -9.52
CA ALA A 259 -2.33 -8.59 -8.52
C ALA A 259 -3.86 -8.53 -8.56
N ARG A 260 -4.51 -9.55 -9.13
CA ARG A 260 -5.97 -9.66 -9.17
C ARG A 260 -6.47 -10.06 -7.78
N THR A 261 -7.29 -9.23 -7.15
CA THR A 261 -7.66 -9.37 -5.74
C THR A 261 -9.15 -9.24 -5.51
N SER A 262 -9.62 -9.69 -4.34
CA SER A 262 -10.99 -9.49 -3.90
C SER A 262 -11.09 -8.40 -2.82
N PRO A 263 -12.03 -7.44 -2.96
CA PRO A 263 -12.36 -6.42 -1.95
C PRO A 263 -12.82 -6.97 -0.59
N PHE A 264 -13.12 -8.27 -0.52
CA PHE A 264 -13.75 -8.94 0.62
C PHE A 264 -13.07 -10.28 0.93
N HIS A 265 -11.84 -10.49 0.43
CA HIS A 265 -11.02 -11.65 0.78
C HIS A 265 -10.87 -11.75 2.30
N THR A 266 -11.24 -12.91 2.87
CA THR A 266 -11.25 -13.20 4.33
C THR A 266 -12.13 -12.30 5.19
N MET A 267 -13.02 -11.51 4.59
CA MET A 267 -14.06 -10.73 5.28
C MET A 267 -15.35 -10.76 4.45
N SER A 268 -15.92 -11.95 4.32
CA SER A 268 -16.96 -12.27 3.32
C SER A 268 -18.21 -11.38 3.40
N ILE A 269 -18.61 -10.99 4.62
CA ILE A 269 -19.77 -10.11 4.86
C ILE A 269 -19.66 -8.74 4.16
N LEU A 270 -18.45 -8.29 3.81
CA LEU A 270 -18.25 -7.05 3.06
C LEU A 270 -18.90 -7.11 1.67
N GLU A 271 -19.10 -8.30 1.10
CA GLU A 271 -19.78 -8.48 -0.19
C GLU A 271 -21.19 -7.86 -0.19
N GLU A 272 -21.90 -7.82 0.95
CA GLU A 272 -23.20 -7.15 1.10
C GLU A 272 -23.18 -5.66 0.70
N ARG A 273 -22.00 -5.04 0.73
CA ARG A 273 -21.79 -3.61 0.46
C ARG A 273 -21.11 -3.37 -0.88
N PHE A 274 -20.64 -4.41 -1.58
CA PHE A 274 -20.00 -4.27 -2.88
C PHE A 274 -20.98 -3.61 -3.89
N PRO A 275 -20.53 -2.67 -4.74
CA PRO A 275 -19.15 -2.19 -4.91
C PRO A 275 -18.80 -0.92 -4.09
N ARG A 276 -19.57 -0.58 -3.06
CA ARG A 276 -19.34 0.62 -2.23
C ARG A 276 -18.61 0.24 -0.94
N LEU A 277 -17.34 -0.11 -1.12
CA LEU A 277 -16.45 -0.62 -0.07
C LEU A 277 -15.20 0.25 0.16
N HIS A 278 -15.05 1.36 -0.58
CA HIS A 278 -13.86 2.22 -0.52
C HIS A 278 -13.52 2.71 0.91
N TYR A 279 -14.52 3.18 1.65
CA TYR A 279 -14.42 3.43 3.09
C TYR A 279 -15.69 2.91 3.77
N VAL A 280 -15.55 1.87 4.60
CA VAL A 280 -16.70 1.19 5.21
C VAL A 280 -17.09 1.94 6.47
N ARG A 281 -18.07 2.84 6.36
CA ARG A 281 -18.79 3.41 7.51
C ARG A 281 -20.05 2.59 7.78
N PHE A 282 -20.25 2.21 9.03
CA PHE A 282 -21.45 1.46 9.43
C PHE A 282 -22.67 2.38 9.46
N LYS A 283 -23.79 1.88 8.96
CA LYS A 283 -25.08 2.58 8.85
C LYS A 283 -25.86 2.55 10.16
N SER A 284 -25.60 1.56 11.01
CA SER A 284 -26.24 1.38 12.31
C SER A 284 -25.33 0.58 13.26
N GLU A 285 -25.64 0.63 14.55
CA GLU A 285 -24.99 -0.21 15.57
C GLU A 285 -25.25 -1.70 15.29
N ASP A 286 -26.43 -2.06 14.80
CA ASP A 286 -26.76 -3.44 14.40
C ASP A 286 -25.89 -3.93 13.23
N GLU A 287 -25.63 -3.07 12.23
CA GLU A 287 -24.73 -3.42 11.12
C GLU A 287 -23.29 -3.60 11.65
N ARG A 288 -22.81 -2.68 12.48
CA ARG A 288 -21.49 -2.78 13.12
C ARG A 288 -21.36 -4.05 13.95
N ALA A 289 -22.35 -4.39 14.77
CA ALA A 289 -22.34 -5.61 15.60
C ALA A 289 -22.34 -6.89 14.75
N ARG A 290 -23.16 -6.95 13.69
CA ARG A 290 -23.16 -8.07 12.72
C ARG A 290 -21.79 -8.24 12.04
N PHE A 291 -21.22 -7.14 11.55
CA PHE A 291 -19.92 -7.15 10.88
C PHE A 291 -18.80 -7.54 11.85
N ASN A 292 -18.86 -7.07 13.10
CA ASN A 292 -17.92 -7.44 14.16
C ASN A 292 -17.89 -8.96 14.37
N VAL A 293 -19.05 -9.60 14.54
CA VAL A 293 -19.13 -11.05 14.76
C VAL A 293 -18.67 -11.83 13.54
N SER A 294 -19.14 -11.46 12.34
CA SER A 294 -18.82 -12.19 11.11
C SER A 294 -17.34 -12.09 10.75
N ILE A 295 -16.77 -10.89 10.77
CA ILE A 295 -15.36 -10.68 10.41
C ILE A 295 -14.44 -11.30 11.46
N ALA A 296 -14.78 -11.21 12.75
CA ALA A 296 -14.00 -11.86 13.80
C ALA A 296 -13.91 -13.38 13.58
N ALA A 297 -15.02 -14.02 13.19
CA ALA A 297 -15.04 -15.44 12.84
C ALA A 297 -14.15 -15.74 11.63
N ASP A 298 -14.26 -14.97 10.54
CA ASP A 298 -13.44 -15.13 9.33
C ASP A 298 -11.93 -14.97 9.62
N LEU A 299 -11.56 -14.06 10.53
CA LEU A 299 -10.18 -13.77 10.91
C LEU A 299 -9.64 -14.65 12.06
N GLY A 300 -10.48 -15.53 12.63
CA GLY A 300 -10.12 -16.39 13.76
C GLY A 300 -9.73 -15.62 15.03
N VAL A 301 -10.45 -14.54 15.34
CA VAL A 301 -10.28 -13.73 16.56
C VAL A 301 -11.61 -13.58 17.31
N ALA A 302 -11.55 -13.09 18.55
CA ALA A 302 -12.76 -12.71 19.27
C ALA A 302 -13.38 -11.41 18.67
N PRO A 303 -14.70 -11.24 18.70
CA PRO A 303 -15.32 -9.96 18.39
C PRO A 303 -14.76 -8.85 19.28
N VAL A 304 -14.59 -7.66 18.70
CA VAL A 304 -14.11 -6.47 19.40
C VAL A 304 -15.14 -6.03 20.42
N ASP A 305 -14.73 -5.71 21.64
CA ASP A 305 -15.62 -5.09 22.62
C ASP A 305 -15.98 -3.67 22.15
N LEU A 306 -17.28 -3.41 21.98
CA LEU A 306 -17.80 -2.11 21.50
C LEU A 306 -18.32 -1.22 22.64
N SER A 307 -18.14 -1.63 23.90
CA SER A 307 -18.68 -0.93 25.08
C SER A 307 -17.85 0.26 25.57
N GLU A 308 -16.70 0.53 24.94
CA GLU A 308 -15.82 1.68 25.19
C GLU A 308 -16.08 2.87 24.24
#